data_AF-A0AAN8HLR4-F1
#
_entry.id   AF-A0AAN8HLR4-F1
#
_cell.length_a   1.000
_cell.length_b   1.000
_cell.length_c   1.000
_cell.angle_alpha   90.00
_cell.angle_beta   90.00
_cell.angle_gamma   90.00
#
_symmetry.space_group_name_H-M   'P 1'
#
loop_
_entity.id
_entity.type
_entity.pdbx_description
1 polymer ?
#
loop_
_entity_poly.entity_id
_entity_poly.type
_entity_poly.pdbx_seq_one_letter_code
_entity_poly.pdbx_strand_id
1 'polypeptide(L)'
;MLVTFADGKQPTVLEAINNSRIPCPKNDLGLPVHFKFNNSALFADNRSRSDQACDENSDEDDDDFEEMFWKMGIKSMEKFFNALAKMTTKSLLMTQEVLKERRHLEAAIEGLQPQVKAGLAKLEQIKTTKEKIKEHETAMTSNENFEIEVDVIKPVQKVLTKKGEFITNCQNCSITCHYPCMIADDSQKHGCASMDSSGRCTVCPGKCIWRVHFNQTYSWDYVKVKETQTLEELKVKYNKAANEKMTVQELIESQEEEIVHLEEMIVSFMDQSCHSLTRLQAIALSPNPLTTPDYIDMLIEGEKAEAKVGYQARVRSLEEMREKATIISRVAKRQKLTNTEEKLSREKEETQKKKAFLKKVGHFFGY
;
A
#
# COMPACT_ATOMS: atom_id res chain seq x y z
N MET A 1 23.92 -4.36 19.65
CA MET A 1 23.18 -3.11 19.90
C MET A 1 24.05 -2.16 20.72
N LEU A 2 24.09 -0.87 20.40
CA LEU A 2 24.75 0.14 21.23
C LEU A 2 23.72 0.68 22.22
N VAL A 3 24.03 0.67 23.52
CA VAL A 3 23.10 1.10 24.57
C VAL A 3 23.72 2.22 25.38
N THR A 4 23.07 3.39 25.38
CA THR A 4 23.47 4.57 26.13
C THR A 4 22.82 4.62 27.50
N PHE A 5 23.31 5.47 28.41
CA PHE A 5 22.77 5.64 29.77
C PHE A 5 22.75 4.32 30.60
N ALA A 6 23.78 3.48 30.42
CA ALA A 6 23.90 2.14 31.00
C ALA A 6 25.11 2.00 31.95
N ASP A 7 25.28 2.97 32.87
CA ASP A 7 26.50 3.19 33.66
C ASP A 7 26.89 2.03 34.59
N GLY A 8 25.96 1.45 35.36
CA GLY A 8 26.34 0.48 36.40
C GLY A 8 25.74 -0.92 36.25
N LYS A 9 24.54 -1.03 35.68
CA LYS A 9 23.73 -2.28 35.73
C LYS A 9 23.42 -2.82 34.35
N GLN A 10 22.81 -4.00 34.30
CA GLN A 10 22.27 -4.55 33.05
C GLN A 10 21.22 -3.57 32.48
N PRO A 11 21.31 -3.19 31.20
CA PRO A 11 20.35 -2.24 30.63
C PRO A 11 18.93 -2.81 30.63
N THR A 12 17.97 -2.03 31.15
CA THR A 12 16.55 -2.40 31.23
C THR A 12 15.91 -2.58 29.85
N VAL A 13 16.39 -1.86 28.84
CA VAL A 13 15.92 -1.99 27.45
C VAL A 13 16.04 -3.40 26.89
N LEU A 14 16.97 -4.23 27.41
CA LEU A 14 17.17 -5.61 26.95
C LEU A 14 15.93 -6.49 27.18
N GLU A 15 15.18 -6.24 28.25
CA GLU A 15 13.94 -6.97 28.53
C GLU A 15 12.86 -6.61 27.52
N ALA A 16 12.67 -5.31 27.24
CA ALA A 16 11.74 -4.84 26.22
C ALA A 16 12.07 -5.42 24.82
N ILE A 17 13.36 -5.51 24.48
CA ILE A 17 13.80 -6.09 23.21
C ILE A 17 13.51 -7.60 23.16
N ASN A 18 13.78 -8.34 24.23
CA ASN A 18 13.42 -9.75 24.30
C ASN A 18 11.91 -9.97 24.15
N ASN A 19 11.09 -9.13 24.81
CA ASN A 19 9.63 -9.19 24.72
C ASN A 19 9.11 -8.84 23.32
N SER A 20 9.77 -7.91 22.63
CA SER A 20 9.41 -7.50 21.26
C SER A 20 9.67 -8.58 20.20
N ARG A 21 10.33 -9.69 20.56
CA ARG A 21 10.69 -10.80 19.66
C ARG A 21 11.44 -10.36 18.39
N ILE A 22 12.12 -9.22 18.44
CA ILE A 22 12.97 -8.76 17.33
C ILE A 22 14.13 -9.76 17.16
N PRO A 23 14.34 -10.32 15.96
CA PRO A 23 15.46 -11.21 15.71
C PRO A 23 16.79 -10.48 15.96
N CYS A 24 17.53 -10.92 16.97
CA CYS A 24 18.83 -10.35 17.32
C CYS A 24 19.79 -11.44 17.83
N PRO A 25 21.11 -11.27 17.64
CA PRO A 25 22.10 -12.15 18.25
C PRO A 25 21.95 -12.13 19.77
N LYS A 26 22.03 -13.31 20.40
CA LYS A 26 21.99 -13.47 21.85
C LYS A 26 23.36 -13.88 22.38
N ASN A 27 23.72 -13.40 23.55
CA ASN A 27 24.90 -13.86 24.27
C ASN A 27 24.63 -15.19 24.99
N ASP A 28 25.64 -15.72 25.68
CA ASP A 28 25.55 -16.98 26.43
C ASP A 28 24.48 -16.96 27.55
N LEU A 29 24.06 -15.78 27.98
CA LEU A 29 23.01 -15.55 28.97
C LEU A 29 21.61 -15.44 28.33
N GLY A 30 21.47 -15.63 27.01
CA GLY A 30 20.21 -15.50 26.29
C GLY A 30 19.70 -14.07 26.13
N LEU A 31 20.52 -13.07 26.47
CA LEU A 31 20.20 -11.64 26.33
C LEU A 31 20.67 -11.13 24.96
N PRO A 32 19.99 -10.11 24.39
CA PRO A 32 20.47 -9.44 23.19
C PRO A 32 21.92 -8.96 23.36
N VAL A 33 22.77 -9.26 22.36
CA VAL A 33 24.15 -8.79 22.35
C VAL A 33 24.16 -7.26 22.34
N HIS A 34 24.75 -6.68 23.38
CA HIS A 34 24.76 -5.24 23.61
C HIS A 34 26.14 -4.76 24.03
N PHE A 35 26.44 -3.52 23.68
CA PHE A 35 27.67 -2.83 24.02
C PHE A 35 27.27 -1.52 24.69
N LYS A 36 27.79 -1.31 25.89
CA LYS A 36 27.50 -0.11 26.68
C LYS A 36 28.29 1.05 26.09
N PHE A 37 27.61 2.12 25.75
CA PHE A 37 28.22 3.31 25.18
C PHE A 37 27.77 4.48 26.04
N ASN A 38 28.50 4.76 27.11
CA ASN A 38 28.12 5.83 28.02
C ASN A 38 29.25 6.84 28.18
N ASN A 39 28.90 8.08 27.89
CA ASN A 39 29.78 9.24 27.95
C ASN A 39 29.24 10.25 28.96
N SER A 40 28.28 9.86 29.84
CA SER A 40 27.64 10.75 30.82
C SER A 40 28.64 11.46 31.73
N ALA A 41 29.73 10.78 32.10
CA ALA A 41 30.82 11.37 32.88
C ALA A 41 31.49 12.56 32.18
N LEU A 42 31.51 12.61 30.84
CA LEU A 42 32.08 13.72 30.06
C LEU A 42 31.17 14.96 30.00
N PHE A 43 29.90 14.80 30.40
CA PHE A 43 28.92 15.90 30.46
C PHE A 43 28.62 16.31 31.90
N ALA A 44 29.32 15.73 32.89
CA ALA A 44 29.38 16.32 34.22
C ALA A 44 29.95 17.74 34.06
N ASP A 45 29.43 18.70 34.84
CA ASP A 45 29.77 20.11 34.68
C ASP A 45 31.25 20.32 35.02
N ASN A 46 32.13 20.25 34.02
CA ASN A 46 33.55 20.55 34.10
C ASN A 46 33.75 22.06 34.25
N ARG A 47 33.01 22.71 35.16
CA ARG A 47 33.31 24.07 35.60
C ARG A 47 34.72 23.99 36.14
N SER A 48 35.60 24.51 35.32
CA SER A 48 37.01 24.67 35.56
C SER A 48 37.24 25.02 37.03
N ARG A 49 38.16 24.28 37.63
CA ARG A 49 38.94 24.57 38.85
C ARG A 49 39.43 26.04 38.99
N SER A 50 39.11 26.94 38.06
CA SER A 50 39.48 28.34 38.02
C SER A 50 38.59 29.26 38.86
N ASP A 51 37.39 28.83 39.29
CA ASP A 51 36.44 29.70 40.00
C ASP A 51 36.23 29.37 41.49
N GLN A 52 36.97 28.40 42.04
CA GLN A 52 36.89 28.06 43.46
C GLN A 52 38.21 28.35 44.15
N ALA A 53 38.30 29.56 44.69
CA ALA A 53 39.26 29.88 45.73
C ALA A 53 39.08 28.91 46.91
N CYS A 54 40.21 28.45 47.44
CA CYS A 54 40.42 27.80 48.74
C CYS A 54 39.58 26.55 49.08
N ASP A 55 40.15 25.37 48.80
CA ASP A 55 40.22 24.30 49.81
C ASP A 55 41.49 23.45 49.57
N GLU A 56 42.35 23.31 50.57
CA GLU A 56 43.63 22.57 50.52
C GLU A 56 43.44 21.06 50.73
N ASN A 57 42.31 20.49 50.28
CA ASN A 57 42.02 19.05 50.31
C ASN A 57 41.30 18.63 49.03
N SER A 58 41.87 18.95 47.87
CA SER A 58 41.36 18.51 46.57
C SER A 58 41.96 17.15 46.25
N ASP A 59 41.21 16.10 46.57
CA ASP A 59 41.52 14.70 46.36
C ASP A 59 42.06 14.41 44.95
N GLU A 60 43.15 13.64 44.88
CA GLU A 60 43.78 13.12 43.65
C GLU A 60 42.90 12.09 42.90
N ASP A 61 41.65 11.89 43.34
CA ASP A 61 40.75 10.80 42.93
C ASP A 61 39.79 11.15 41.77
N ASP A 62 39.63 12.43 41.41
CA ASP A 62 38.67 12.85 40.35
C ASP A 62 39.19 12.55 38.93
N ASP A 63 40.51 12.64 38.68
CA ASP A 63 41.12 12.28 37.38
C ASP A 63 41.03 10.75 37.10
N ASP A 64 41.04 9.91 38.15
CA ASP A 64 40.92 8.44 38.03
C ASP A 64 39.50 8.02 37.61
N PHE A 65 38.49 8.78 38.04
CA PHE A 65 37.09 8.49 37.72
C PHE A 65 36.78 8.73 36.24
N GLU A 66 37.18 9.88 35.66
CA GLU A 66 37.02 10.14 34.22
C GLU A 66 37.81 9.13 33.37
N GLU A 67 39.03 8.78 33.78
CA GLU A 67 39.86 7.79 33.10
C GLU A 67 39.19 6.40 33.12
N MET A 68 38.52 6.03 34.21
CA MET A 68 37.77 4.77 34.32
C MET A 68 36.63 4.69 33.30
N PHE A 69 35.86 5.77 33.08
CA PHE A 69 34.80 5.81 32.06
C PHE A 69 35.37 5.73 30.65
N TRP A 70 36.48 6.41 30.36
CA TRP A 70 37.17 6.30 29.07
C TRP A 70 37.70 4.89 28.81
N LYS A 71 38.38 4.27 29.77
CA LYS A 71 38.86 2.88 29.69
C LYS A 71 37.69 1.92 29.48
N MET A 72 36.55 2.14 30.14
CA MET A 72 35.34 1.34 29.95
C MET A 72 34.75 1.51 28.55
N GLY A 73 34.67 2.75 28.05
CA GLY A 73 34.20 3.08 26.70
C GLY A 73 35.06 2.45 25.60
N ILE A 74 36.39 2.59 25.69
CA ILE A 74 37.34 2.01 24.73
C ILE A 74 37.20 0.48 24.70
N LYS A 75 37.22 -0.19 25.86
CA LYS A 75 37.03 -1.65 25.93
C LYS A 75 35.69 -2.10 25.35
N SER A 76 34.62 -1.31 25.55
CA SER A 76 33.32 -1.60 24.96
C SER A 76 33.34 -1.47 23.43
N MET A 77 34.04 -0.44 22.92
CA MET A 77 34.19 -0.19 21.49
C MET A 77 35.06 -1.24 20.79
N GLU A 78 36.15 -1.67 21.42
CA GLU A 78 36.94 -2.81 20.94
C GLU A 78 36.10 -4.09 20.84
N LYS A 79 35.29 -4.39 21.87
CA LYS A 79 34.35 -5.52 21.83
C LYS A 79 33.32 -5.38 20.72
N PHE A 80 32.80 -4.17 20.50
CA PHE A 80 31.87 -3.89 19.41
C PHE A 80 32.49 -4.15 18.04
N PHE A 81 33.67 -3.61 17.76
CA PHE A 81 34.35 -3.80 16.47
C PHE A 81 34.79 -5.26 16.25
N ASN A 82 35.26 -5.94 17.30
CA ASN A 82 35.58 -7.36 17.24
C ASN A 82 34.35 -8.24 16.95
N ALA A 83 33.19 -7.86 17.50
CA ALA A 83 31.93 -8.53 17.18
C ALA A 83 31.51 -8.21 15.74
N LEU A 84 31.56 -6.94 15.33
CA LEU A 84 31.19 -6.48 14.00
C LEU A 84 32.01 -7.19 12.91
N ALA A 85 33.31 -7.36 13.12
CA ALA A 85 34.20 -8.06 12.20
C ALA A 85 33.83 -9.55 12.01
N LYS A 86 33.17 -10.17 13.00
CA LYS A 86 32.71 -11.56 12.97
C LYS A 86 31.26 -11.68 12.49
N MET A 87 30.51 -10.58 12.43
CA MET A 87 29.11 -10.62 12.02
C MET A 87 29.00 -10.89 10.52
N THR A 88 28.16 -11.84 10.15
CA THR A 88 27.84 -12.10 8.76
C THR A 88 27.05 -10.91 8.20
N THR A 89 27.54 -10.33 7.10
CA THR A 89 26.81 -9.29 6.37
C THR A 89 25.47 -9.82 5.92
N LYS A 90 24.40 -9.05 6.16
CA LYS A 90 23.06 -9.35 5.67
C LYS A 90 22.74 -8.42 4.51
N SER A 91 22.17 -8.99 3.44
CA SER A 91 21.69 -8.19 2.31
C SER A 91 20.49 -7.35 2.75
N LEU A 92 20.51 -6.07 2.42
CA LEU A 92 19.37 -5.16 2.61
C LEU A 92 18.41 -5.16 1.42
N LEU A 93 18.66 -6.00 0.41
CA LEU A 93 17.85 -6.07 -0.82
C LEU A 93 16.37 -6.25 -0.51
N MET A 94 16.02 -7.22 0.35
CA MET A 94 14.62 -7.45 0.72
C MET A 94 14.00 -6.26 1.45
N THR A 95 14.76 -5.55 2.28
CA THR A 95 14.27 -4.33 2.94
C THR A 95 14.02 -3.21 1.93
N GLN A 96 14.90 -3.05 0.94
CA GLN A 96 14.72 -2.12 -0.16
C GLN A 96 13.48 -2.47 -1.00
N GLU A 97 13.26 -3.75 -1.29
CA GLU A 97 12.09 -4.24 -2.02
C GLU A 97 10.79 -4.01 -1.24
N VAL A 98 10.78 -4.26 0.08
CA VAL A 98 9.64 -3.94 0.96
C VAL A 98 9.29 -2.45 0.88
N LEU A 99 10.29 -1.56 1.00
CA LEU A 99 10.09 -0.11 0.94
C LEU A 99 9.63 0.36 -0.44
N LYS A 100 10.09 -0.31 -1.52
CA LYS A 100 9.63 -0.02 -2.88
C LYS A 100 8.17 -0.45 -3.06
N GLU A 101 7.82 -1.63 -2.56
CA GLU A 101 6.47 -2.15 -2.68
C GLU A 101 5.46 -1.38 -1.84
N ARG A 102 5.83 -0.94 -0.63
CA ARG A 102 4.99 -0.06 0.18
C ARG A 102 4.66 1.24 -0.57
N ARG A 103 5.67 1.85 -1.20
CA ARG A 103 5.47 3.04 -2.03
C ARG A 103 4.58 2.77 -3.25
N HIS A 104 4.72 1.62 -3.89
CA HIS A 104 3.85 1.23 -5.00
C HIS A 104 2.39 1.10 -4.54
N LEU A 105 2.17 0.45 -3.39
CA LEU A 105 0.84 0.30 -2.79
C LEU A 105 0.26 1.65 -2.38
N GLU A 106 1.02 2.52 -1.72
CA GLU A 106 0.59 3.87 -1.35
C GLU A 106 0.16 4.68 -2.58
N ALA A 107 1.00 4.70 -3.62
CA ALA A 107 0.69 5.39 -4.87
C ALA A 107 -0.54 4.81 -5.58
N ALA A 108 -0.69 3.47 -5.57
CA ALA A 108 -1.89 2.83 -6.08
C ALA A 108 -3.12 3.28 -5.29
N ILE A 109 -3.10 3.24 -3.96
CA ILE A 109 -4.22 3.64 -3.11
C ILE A 109 -4.62 5.09 -3.37
N GLU A 110 -3.66 6.02 -3.27
CA GLU A 110 -3.91 7.45 -3.43
C GLU A 110 -4.43 7.81 -4.83
N GLY A 111 -3.89 7.17 -5.86
CA GLY A 111 -4.31 7.41 -7.23
C GLY A 111 -5.61 6.69 -7.63
N LEU A 112 -5.92 5.56 -7.01
CA LEU A 112 -7.12 4.76 -7.31
C LEU A 112 -8.36 5.27 -6.56
N GLN A 113 -8.22 5.78 -5.34
CA GLN A 113 -9.37 6.22 -4.53
C GLN A 113 -10.23 7.29 -5.23
N PRO A 114 -9.68 8.35 -5.85
CA PRO A 114 -10.46 9.31 -6.62
C PRO A 114 -11.15 8.67 -7.84
N GLN A 115 -10.50 7.70 -8.49
CA GLN A 115 -11.04 7.00 -9.66
C GLN A 115 -12.21 6.07 -9.28
N VAL A 116 -12.08 5.33 -8.18
CA VAL A 116 -13.17 4.49 -7.65
C VAL A 116 -14.36 5.38 -7.28
N LYS A 117 -14.11 6.52 -6.62
CA LYS A 117 -15.17 7.48 -6.27
C LYS A 117 -15.84 8.07 -7.50
N ALA A 118 -15.07 8.47 -8.51
CA ALA A 118 -15.59 8.99 -9.78
C ALA A 118 -16.38 7.91 -10.54
N GLY A 119 -15.87 6.69 -10.61
CA GLY A 119 -16.52 5.54 -11.24
C GLY A 119 -17.84 5.16 -10.56
N LEU A 120 -17.87 5.09 -9.23
CA LEU A 120 -19.09 4.83 -8.45
C LEU A 120 -20.13 5.93 -8.67
N ALA A 121 -19.71 7.20 -8.64
CA ALA A 121 -20.62 8.31 -8.88
C ALA A 121 -21.11 8.35 -10.34
N LYS A 122 -20.29 7.94 -11.31
CA LYS A 122 -20.68 7.79 -12.71
C LYS A 122 -21.69 6.67 -12.90
N LEU A 123 -21.47 5.54 -12.22
CA LEU A 123 -22.39 4.41 -12.22
C LEU A 123 -23.76 4.80 -11.65
N GLU A 124 -23.78 5.55 -10.55
CA GLU A 124 -25.03 6.11 -9.99
C GLU A 124 -25.72 7.06 -10.97
N GLN A 125 -24.96 7.97 -11.61
CA GLN A 125 -25.50 8.88 -12.64
C GLN A 125 -26.21 8.09 -13.74
N ILE A 126 -25.58 7.04 -14.27
CA ILE A 126 -26.15 6.24 -15.36
C ILE A 126 -27.43 5.53 -14.89
N LYS A 127 -27.43 4.94 -13.69
CA LYS A 127 -28.62 4.29 -13.10
C LYS A 127 -29.79 5.26 -12.96
N THR A 128 -29.57 6.43 -12.37
CA THR A 128 -30.61 7.46 -12.21
C THR A 128 -31.10 7.97 -13.57
N THR A 129 -30.20 8.14 -14.55
CA THR A 129 -30.57 8.56 -15.91
C THR A 129 -31.47 7.52 -16.57
N LYS A 130 -31.12 6.24 -16.46
CA LYS A 130 -31.91 5.13 -17.01
C LYS A 130 -33.30 5.02 -16.37
N GLU A 131 -33.41 5.21 -15.05
CA GLU A 131 -34.70 5.22 -14.35
C GLU A 131 -35.59 6.36 -14.86
N LYS A 132 -35.05 7.58 -14.96
CA LYS A 132 -35.79 8.73 -15.50
C LYS A 132 -36.23 8.51 -16.95
N ILE A 133 -35.37 7.93 -17.79
CA ILE A 133 -35.73 7.60 -19.17
C ILE A 133 -36.90 6.62 -19.21
N LYS A 134 -36.91 5.59 -18.35
CA LYS A 134 -38.01 4.62 -18.25
C LYS A 134 -39.30 5.22 -17.71
N GLU A 135 -39.22 6.05 -16.68
CA GLU A 135 -40.39 6.73 -16.09
C GLU A 135 -41.07 7.67 -17.10
N HIS A 136 -40.30 8.26 -18.00
CA HIS A 136 -40.78 9.20 -19.02
C HIS A 136 -40.92 8.59 -20.42
N GLU A 137 -40.83 7.28 -20.56
CA GLU A 137 -40.86 6.57 -21.85
C GLU A 137 -42.12 6.91 -22.68
N THR A 138 -43.28 7.05 -22.03
CA THR A 138 -44.54 7.44 -22.68
C THR A 138 -44.55 8.91 -23.13
N ALA A 139 -44.02 9.84 -22.33
CA ALA A 139 -43.89 11.26 -22.69
C ALA A 139 -42.82 11.49 -23.79
N MET A 140 -41.83 10.61 -23.91
CA MET A 140 -40.79 10.66 -24.93
C MET A 140 -41.28 10.26 -26.31
N THR A 141 -42.35 9.45 -26.42
CA THR A 141 -42.99 9.14 -27.71
C THR A 141 -43.76 10.30 -28.31
N SER A 142 -44.12 11.30 -27.51
CA SER A 142 -44.79 12.55 -27.94
C SER A 142 -43.84 13.62 -28.52
N ASN A 143 -42.53 13.35 -28.62
CA ASN A 143 -41.54 14.26 -29.22
C ASN A 143 -41.37 15.60 -28.47
N GLU A 144 -41.72 15.65 -27.18
CA GLU A 144 -41.45 16.79 -26.31
C GLU A 144 -39.98 16.78 -25.87
N ASN A 145 -39.31 17.94 -25.96
CA ASN A 145 -37.94 18.13 -25.48
C ASN A 145 -37.91 18.03 -23.95
N PHE A 146 -37.78 16.81 -23.44
CA PHE A 146 -37.72 16.56 -22.01
C PHE A 146 -36.31 16.83 -21.47
N GLU A 147 -36.25 17.68 -20.45
CA GLU A 147 -35.04 18.04 -19.72
C GLU A 147 -34.93 17.20 -18.43
N ILE A 148 -33.80 16.51 -18.26
CA ILE A 148 -33.48 15.77 -17.04
C ILE A 148 -32.29 16.40 -16.32
N GLU A 149 -32.48 16.72 -15.05
CA GLU A 149 -31.37 17.11 -14.19
C GLU A 149 -30.62 15.86 -13.73
N VAL A 150 -29.32 15.78 -14.03
CA VAL A 150 -28.45 14.67 -13.66
C VAL A 150 -27.20 15.18 -12.95
N ASP A 151 -26.75 14.41 -11.97
CA ASP A 151 -25.49 14.67 -11.28
C ASP A 151 -24.32 14.18 -12.15
N VAL A 152 -23.52 15.09 -12.69
CA VAL A 152 -22.35 14.77 -13.53
C VAL A 152 -21.07 14.98 -12.73
N ILE A 153 -20.17 14.01 -12.78
CA ILE A 153 -18.83 14.15 -12.21
C ILE A 153 -17.92 14.84 -13.23
N LYS A 154 -17.34 15.97 -12.84
CA LYS A 154 -16.39 16.71 -13.66
C LYS A 154 -15.00 16.72 -13.03
N PRO A 155 -13.94 16.49 -13.83
CA PRO A 155 -12.58 16.70 -13.36
C PRO A 155 -12.33 18.20 -13.19
N VAL A 156 -11.78 18.58 -12.04
CA VAL A 156 -11.37 19.95 -11.72
C VAL A 156 -9.91 19.97 -11.30
N GLN A 157 -9.24 21.09 -11.59
CA GLN A 157 -7.85 21.28 -11.21
C GLN A 157 -7.79 21.88 -9.81
N LYS A 158 -7.16 21.15 -8.89
CA LYS A 158 -6.88 21.62 -7.53
C LYS A 158 -5.43 22.06 -7.45
N VAL A 159 -5.21 23.36 -7.25
CA VAL A 159 -3.85 23.93 -7.19
C VAL A 159 -3.07 23.34 -6.01
N LEU A 160 -1.83 22.94 -6.28
CA LEU A 160 -0.89 22.50 -5.26
C LEU A 160 -0.18 23.71 -4.64
N THR A 161 -0.25 23.84 -3.31
CA THR A 161 0.29 24.99 -2.58
C THR A 161 1.62 24.69 -1.87
N LYS A 162 1.97 23.41 -1.72
CA LYS A 162 3.18 22.98 -1.03
C LYS A 162 4.40 23.02 -1.97
N LYS A 163 5.45 23.72 -1.53
CA LYS A 163 6.72 23.79 -2.25
C LYS A 163 7.56 22.53 -1.98
N GLY A 164 8.25 22.04 -3.02
CA GLY A 164 9.16 20.89 -2.91
C GLY A 164 8.48 19.52 -3.01
N GLU A 165 7.17 19.46 -3.25
CA GLU A 165 6.46 18.23 -3.57
C GLU A 165 6.27 18.11 -5.09
N PHE A 166 6.44 16.90 -5.62
CA PHE A 166 6.25 16.61 -7.04
C PHE A 166 4.97 15.79 -7.25
N ILE A 167 4.50 15.69 -8.48
CA ILE A 167 3.25 14.99 -8.81
C ILE A 167 3.41 14.23 -10.13
N THR A 168 2.67 13.15 -10.30
CA THR A 168 2.68 12.40 -11.56
C THR A 168 1.27 12.40 -12.13
N ASN A 169 0.97 13.38 -12.99
CA ASN A 169 -0.32 13.46 -13.68
C ASN A 169 -0.24 12.85 -15.07
N CYS A 170 -1.24 12.07 -15.46
CA CYS A 170 -1.37 11.54 -16.81
C CYS A 170 -2.09 12.57 -17.72
N GLN A 171 -1.43 13.00 -18.81
CA GLN A 171 -2.04 13.94 -19.76
C GLN A 171 -3.14 13.33 -20.60
N ASN A 172 -3.06 12.02 -20.86
CA ASN A 172 -4.07 11.33 -21.68
C ASN A 172 -5.35 11.03 -20.90
N CYS A 173 -5.23 10.79 -19.60
CA CYS A 173 -6.38 10.36 -18.77
C CYS A 173 -6.94 11.48 -17.88
N SER A 174 -6.27 12.63 -17.79
CA SER A 174 -6.66 13.72 -16.87
C SER A 174 -6.84 13.23 -15.43
N ILE A 175 -5.86 12.46 -14.94
CA ILE A 175 -5.85 11.93 -13.58
C ILE A 175 -4.51 12.20 -12.89
N THR A 176 -4.53 12.25 -11.56
CA THR A 176 -3.33 12.23 -10.73
C THR A 176 -2.99 10.78 -10.36
N CYS A 177 -1.88 10.27 -10.88
CA CYS A 177 -1.47 8.88 -10.68
C CYS A 177 -0.67 8.67 -9.38
N HIS A 178 0.03 9.71 -8.88
CA HIS A 178 0.80 9.64 -7.63
C HIS A 178 1.10 11.04 -7.11
N TYR A 179 0.80 11.29 -5.84
CA TYR A 179 1.09 12.54 -5.13
C TYR A 179 1.09 12.33 -3.61
N PRO A 180 2.17 12.72 -2.88
CA PRO A 180 3.36 13.40 -3.36
C PRO A 180 4.38 12.44 -3.99
N CYS A 181 4.85 12.77 -5.19
CA CYS A 181 5.97 12.12 -5.83
C CYS A 181 7.30 12.73 -5.36
N MET A 182 8.36 11.93 -5.34
CA MET A 182 9.73 12.38 -5.00
C MET A 182 10.59 12.70 -6.24
N ILE A 183 10.00 12.62 -7.44
CA ILE A 183 10.71 12.75 -8.71
C ILE A 183 10.44 14.12 -9.32
N ALA A 184 11.47 14.98 -9.24
CA ALA A 184 11.46 16.35 -9.77
C ALA A 184 11.53 16.41 -11.29
N ASP A 185 12.36 15.55 -11.90
CA ASP A 185 12.61 15.54 -13.34
C ASP A 185 11.63 14.60 -14.04
N ASP A 186 10.86 15.13 -14.99
CA ASP A 186 9.91 14.36 -15.78
C ASP A 186 10.58 13.25 -16.60
N SER A 187 11.86 13.40 -16.97
CA SER A 187 12.63 12.35 -17.65
C SER A 187 12.79 11.07 -16.82
N GLN A 188 12.68 11.20 -15.50
CA GLN A 188 12.85 10.10 -14.54
C GLN A 188 11.51 9.49 -14.08
N LYS A 189 10.37 9.89 -14.67
CA LYS A 189 9.04 9.40 -14.26
C LYS A 189 8.81 7.91 -14.47
N HIS A 190 9.63 7.23 -15.27
CA HIS A 190 9.67 5.77 -15.34
C HIS A 190 9.97 5.11 -13.97
N GLY A 191 10.65 5.83 -13.07
CA GLY A 191 10.92 5.39 -11.69
C GLY A 191 9.82 5.76 -10.68
N CYS A 192 8.74 6.40 -11.12
CA CYS A 192 7.64 6.78 -10.23
C CYS A 192 6.98 5.53 -9.64
N ALA A 193 6.52 5.62 -8.40
CA ALA A 193 5.83 4.53 -7.73
C ALA A 193 4.54 4.09 -8.45
N SER A 194 3.92 4.94 -9.27
CA SER A 194 2.78 4.57 -10.11
C SER A 194 3.15 3.76 -11.37
N MET A 195 4.43 3.51 -11.64
CA MET A 195 4.90 2.79 -12.82
C MET A 195 5.34 1.38 -12.48
N ASP A 196 5.01 0.43 -13.35
CA ASP A 196 5.55 -0.92 -13.32
C ASP A 196 6.97 -0.99 -13.91
N SER A 197 7.57 -2.18 -13.88
CA SER A 197 8.92 -2.42 -14.43
C SER A 197 9.03 -2.22 -15.94
N SER A 198 7.91 -2.19 -16.68
CA SER A 198 7.87 -1.90 -18.11
C SER A 198 7.72 -0.40 -18.41
N GLY A 199 7.60 0.44 -17.37
CA GLY A 199 7.36 1.86 -17.50
C GLY A 199 5.91 2.19 -17.90
N ARG A 200 4.96 1.29 -17.61
CA ARG A 200 3.53 1.55 -17.77
C ARG A 200 2.92 1.91 -16.44
N CYS A 201 2.01 2.88 -16.46
CA CYS A 201 1.30 3.29 -15.26
C CYS A 201 0.30 2.22 -14.84
N THR A 202 0.30 1.85 -13.57
CA THR A 202 -0.65 0.89 -12.99
C THR A 202 -1.93 1.57 -12.51
N VAL A 203 -1.86 2.89 -12.27
CA VAL A 203 -2.94 3.68 -11.69
C VAL A 203 -3.93 4.19 -12.74
N CYS A 204 -3.46 4.69 -13.89
CA CYS A 204 -4.36 5.28 -14.87
C CYS A 204 -5.10 4.23 -15.70
N PRO A 205 -6.36 4.50 -16.10
CA PRO A 205 -7.20 3.51 -16.77
C PRO A 205 -6.61 3.06 -18.11
N GLY A 206 -5.93 3.98 -18.82
CA GLY A 206 -5.27 3.69 -20.10
C GLY A 206 -3.94 2.95 -19.99
N LYS A 207 -3.48 2.58 -18.77
CA LYS A 207 -2.15 1.98 -18.50
C LYS A 207 -1.04 2.66 -19.30
N CYS A 208 -1.09 3.99 -19.32
CA CYS A 208 -0.32 4.81 -20.22
C CYS A 208 1.17 4.71 -19.93
N ILE A 209 1.99 4.88 -20.97
CA ILE A 209 3.45 4.88 -20.83
C ILE A 209 3.91 6.08 -20.00
N TRP A 210 4.98 5.91 -19.22
CA TRP A 210 5.50 6.94 -18.32
C TRP A 210 5.76 8.30 -19.01
N ARG A 211 6.09 8.31 -20.31
CA ARG A 211 6.40 9.52 -21.09
C ARG A 211 5.24 10.51 -21.22
N VAL A 212 4.00 10.09 -20.97
CA VAL A 212 2.84 10.99 -20.97
C VAL A 212 2.48 11.49 -19.57
N HIS A 213 3.36 11.25 -18.59
CA HIS A 213 3.16 11.66 -17.20
C HIS A 213 4.14 12.76 -16.79
N PHE A 214 3.63 13.83 -16.21
CA PHE A 214 4.42 15.03 -15.91
C PHE A 214 4.09 15.61 -14.54
N ASN A 215 5.06 16.35 -14.02
CA ASN A 215 4.86 17.30 -12.94
C ASN A 215 4.00 18.47 -13.40
N GLN A 216 3.05 18.87 -12.56
CA GLN A 216 2.16 20.00 -12.81
C GLN A 216 1.89 20.75 -11.50
N THR A 217 1.37 21.96 -11.59
CA THR A 217 1.03 22.81 -10.43
C THR A 217 -0.34 22.50 -9.83
N TYR A 218 -0.98 21.42 -10.29
CA TYR A 218 -2.32 21.02 -9.85
C TYR A 218 -2.44 19.50 -9.79
N SER A 219 -3.31 19.02 -8.91
CA SER A 219 -3.84 17.66 -8.95
C SER A 219 -5.24 17.66 -9.57
N TRP A 220 -5.66 16.52 -10.10
CA TRP A 220 -7.03 16.30 -10.53
C TRP A 220 -7.89 15.91 -9.33
N ASP A 221 -9.03 16.58 -9.18
CA ASP A 221 -10.09 16.23 -8.24
C ASP A 221 -11.41 16.07 -9.02
N TYR A 222 -12.39 15.41 -8.42
CA TYR A 222 -13.65 15.07 -9.08
C TYR A 222 -14.82 15.59 -8.27
N VAL A 223 -15.51 16.59 -8.82
CA VAL A 223 -16.65 17.23 -8.16
C VAL A 223 -17.94 16.88 -8.88
N LYS A 224 -19.00 16.73 -8.08
CA LYS A 224 -20.35 16.53 -8.57
C LYS A 224 -20.97 17.87 -8.91
N VAL A 225 -21.44 18.00 -10.15
CA VAL A 225 -22.10 19.20 -10.68
C VAL A 225 -23.44 18.77 -11.23
N LYS A 226 -24.50 19.50 -10.89
CA LYS A 226 -25.83 19.30 -11.47
C LYS A 226 -25.85 19.88 -12.86
N GLU A 227 -26.24 19.07 -13.84
CA GLU A 227 -26.44 19.51 -15.22
C GLU A 227 -27.82 19.12 -15.69
N THR A 228 -28.45 20.03 -16.41
CA THR A 228 -29.65 19.72 -17.19
C THR A 228 -29.19 19.14 -18.51
N GLN A 229 -29.68 17.95 -18.85
CA GLN A 229 -29.42 17.28 -20.12
C GLN A 229 -30.74 16.97 -20.82
N THR A 230 -30.75 17.10 -22.13
CA THR A 230 -31.89 16.68 -22.96
C THR A 230 -31.70 15.25 -23.46
N LEU A 231 -32.80 14.59 -23.84
CA LEU A 231 -32.72 13.26 -24.45
C LEU A 231 -31.88 13.25 -25.73
N GLU A 232 -31.99 14.29 -26.56
CA GLU A 232 -31.22 14.44 -27.80
C GLU A 232 -29.72 14.55 -27.53
N GLU A 233 -29.30 15.29 -26.51
CA GLU A 233 -27.89 15.36 -26.10
C GLU A 233 -27.36 13.99 -25.61
N LEU A 234 -28.19 13.24 -24.86
CA LEU A 234 -27.85 11.88 -24.46
C LEU A 234 -27.74 10.93 -25.64
N LYS A 235 -28.68 11.01 -26.59
CA LYS A 235 -28.63 10.21 -27.82
C LYS A 235 -27.36 10.49 -28.61
N VAL A 236 -27.01 11.77 -28.80
CA VAL A 236 -25.78 12.18 -29.50
C VAL A 236 -24.53 11.65 -28.79
N LYS A 237 -24.49 11.69 -27.45
CA LYS A 237 -23.33 11.23 -26.67
C LYS A 237 -23.02 9.74 -26.88
N TYR A 238 -24.05 8.90 -26.97
CA TYR A 238 -23.89 7.44 -27.09
C TYR A 238 -23.97 6.94 -28.54
N ASN A 239 -24.22 7.84 -29.50
CA ASN A 239 -24.34 7.46 -30.90
C ASN A 239 -22.99 7.01 -31.48
N LYS A 240 -22.86 5.71 -31.78
CA LYS A 240 -21.65 5.14 -32.39
C LYS A 240 -21.60 5.37 -33.92
N ALA A 241 -22.68 5.82 -34.56
CA ALA A 241 -22.79 6.01 -36.01
C ALA A 241 -23.15 7.46 -36.39
N ALA A 242 -22.46 8.04 -37.37
CA ALA A 242 -22.53 9.47 -37.67
C ALA A 242 -23.87 9.97 -38.26
N ASN A 243 -24.86 9.11 -38.53
CA ASN A 243 -26.06 9.50 -39.31
C ASN A 243 -27.38 8.79 -38.96
N GLU A 244 -27.45 7.92 -37.94
CA GLU A 244 -28.72 7.30 -37.52
C GLU A 244 -29.21 7.86 -36.18
N LYS A 245 -30.53 8.08 -36.05
CA LYS A 245 -31.14 8.48 -34.78
C LYS A 245 -31.18 7.27 -33.85
N MET A 246 -30.34 7.26 -32.82
CA MET A 246 -30.32 6.21 -31.81
C MET A 246 -31.66 6.16 -31.05
N THR A 247 -32.19 4.95 -30.87
CA THR A 247 -33.41 4.69 -30.10
C THR A 247 -33.16 4.78 -28.60
N VAL A 248 -34.23 4.90 -27.81
CA VAL A 248 -34.15 4.89 -26.34
C VAL A 248 -33.62 3.55 -25.81
N GLN A 249 -33.95 2.45 -26.49
CA GLN A 249 -33.48 1.11 -26.11
C GLN A 249 -31.96 0.97 -26.33
N GLU A 250 -31.44 1.41 -27.48
CA GLU A 250 -29.99 1.40 -27.78
C GLU A 250 -29.20 2.33 -26.83
N LEU A 251 -29.81 3.43 -26.38
CA LEU A 251 -29.24 4.29 -25.34
C LEU A 251 -29.07 3.54 -24.01
N ILE A 252 -30.10 2.80 -23.59
CA ILE A 252 -30.07 2.02 -22.35
C ILE A 252 -29.01 0.92 -22.44
N GLU A 253 -28.92 0.21 -23.56
CA GLU A 253 -27.92 -0.84 -23.78
C GLU A 253 -26.49 -0.27 -23.75
N SER A 254 -26.26 0.88 -24.40
CA SER A 254 -24.95 1.56 -24.37
C SER A 254 -24.56 2.02 -22.96
N GLN A 255 -25.55 2.43 -22.16
CA GLN A 255 -25.37 2.77 -20.75
C GLN A 255 -25.05 1.55 -19.88
N GLU A 256 -25.66 0.40 -20.16
CA GLU A 256 -25.34 -0.87 -19.49
C GLU A 256 -23.92 -1.35 -19.82
N GLU A 257 -23.47 -1.22 -21.07
CA GLU A 257 -22.09 -1.49 -21.47
C GLU A 257 -21.08 -0.62 -20.70
N GLU A 258 -21.36 0.69 -20.55
CA GLU A 258 -20.51 1.60 -19.78
C GLU A 258 -20.45 1.21 -18.30
N ILE A 259 -21.56 0.76 -17.70
CA ILE A 259 -21.60 0.26 -16.32
C ILE A 259 -20.70 -0.96 -16.16
N VAL A 260 -20.84 -1.97 -17.02
CA VAL A 260 -20.02 -3.20 -16.96
C VAL A 260 -18.54 -2.87 -17.06
N HIS A 261 -18.15 -2.01 -18.00
CA HIS A 261 -16.77 -1.59 -18.16
C HIS A 261 -16.23 -0.84 -16.93
N LEU A 262 -17.03 0.03 -16.30
CA LEU A 262 -16.66 0.72 -15.07
C LEU A 262 -16.48 -0.25 -13.89
N GLU A 263 -17.36 -1.24 -13.75
CA GLU A 263 -17.25 -2.27 -12.70
C GLU A 263 -15.99 -3.12 -12.89
N GLU A 264 -15.69 -3.57 -14.12
CA GLU A 264 -14.47 -4.31 -14.45
C GLU A 264 -13.20 -3.51 -14.11
N MET A 265 -13.20 -2.21 -14.42
CA MET A 265 -12.10 -1.32 -14.08
C MET A 265 -11.87 -1.26 -12.57
N ILE A 266 -12.92 -1.05 -11.78
CA ILE A 266 -12.86 -0.97 -10.31
C ILE A 266 -12.34 -2.28 -9.73
N VAL A 267 -12.83 -3.42 -10.21
CA VAL A 267 -12.35 -4.75 -9.78
C VAL A 267 -10.86 -4.93 -10.09
N SER A 268 -10.41 -4.51 -11.28
CA SER A 268 -8.99 -4.58 -11.65
C SER A 268 -8.09 -3.75 -10.73
N PHE A 269 -8.58 -2.60 -10.26
CA PHE A 269 -7.88 -1.73 -9.32
C PHE A 269 -7.79 -2.36 -7.92
N MET A 270 -8.84 -3.05 -7.49
CA MET A 270 -8.82 -3.81 -6.25
C MET A 270 -7.82 -4.98 -6.30
N ASP A 271 -7.79 -5.71 -7.42
CA ASP A 271 -6.87 -6.84 -7.59
C ASP A 271 -5.40 -6.42 -7.54
N GLN A 272 -5.04 -5.27 -8.14
CA GLN A 272 -3.69 -4.69 -8.04
C GLN A 272 -3.28 -4.39 -6.59
N SER A 273 -4.22 -3.86 -5.80
CA SER A 273 -4.00 -3.60 -4.37
C SER A 273 -3.80 -4.92 -3.60
N CYS A 274 -4.58 -5.95 -3.92
CA CYS A 274 -4.43 -7.29 -3.33
C CYS A 274 -3.08 -7.94 -3.67
N HIS A 275 -2.65 -7.80 -4.92
CA HIS A 275 -1.37 -8.33 -5.38
C HIS A 275 -0.21 -7.69 -4.61
N SER A 276 -0.25 -6.36 -4.46
CA SER A 276 0.76 -5.61 -3.70
C SER A 276 0.79 -6.00 -2.22
N LEU A 277 -0.37 -6.21 -1.60
CA LEU A 277 -0.48 -6.71 -0.22
C LEU A 277 0.07 -8.14 -0.08
N THR A 278 -0.23 -9.03 -1.02
CA THR A 278 0.27 -10.40 -1.04
C THR A 278 1.79 -10.43 -1.21
N ARG A 279 2.34 -9.57 -2.08
CA ARG A 279 3.77 -9.42 -2.26
C ARG A 279 4.44 -8.91 -0.99
N LEU A 280 3.88 -7.87 -0.36
CA LEU A 280 4.34 -7.38 0.95
C LEU A 280 4.33 -8.46 2.02
N GLN A 281 3.31 -9.31 2.08
CA GLN A 281 3.24 -10.44 3.00
C GLN A 281 4.37 -11.46 2.77
N ALA A 282 4.79 -11.67 1.52
CA ALA A 282 5.86 -12.60 1.17
C ALA A 282 7.26 -12.07 1.48
N ILE A 283 7.48 -10.75 1.41
CA ILE A 283 8.82 -10.14 1.52
C ILE A 283 9.08 -9.41 2.85
N ALA A 284 8.04 -9.08 3.62
CA ALA A 284 8.19 -8.35 4.87
C ALA A 284 8.67 -9.26 6.03
N LEU A 285 9.57 -8.72 6.86
CA LEU A 285 10.10 -9.39 8.06
C LEU A 285 9.01 -9.68 9.11
N SER A 286 7.91 -8.91 9.10
CA SER A 286 6.68 -9.19 9.83
C SER A 286 5.50 -9.14 8.85
N PRO A 287 4.64 -10.17 8.79
CA PRO A 287 3.47 -10.15 7.91
C PRO A 287 2.53 -9.01 8.29
N ASN A 288 2.02 -8.31 7.27
CA ASN A 288 0.99 -7.29 7.45
C ASN A 288 -0.35 -7.99 7.78
N PRO A 289 -1.04 -7.64 8.89
CA PRO A 289 -2.19 -8.40 9.37
C PRO A 289 -3.46 -8.22 8.55
N LEU A 290 -3.52 -7.24 7.65
CA LEU A 290 -4.75 -6.86 6.96
C LEU A 290 -4.94 -7.65 5.66
N THR A 291 -6.15 -8.18 5.51
CA THR A 291 -6.66 -8.84 4.30
C THR A 291 -7.44 -7.86 3.42
N THR A 292 -7.75 -8.22 2.17
CA THR A 292 -8.56 -7.39 1.26
C THR A 292 -9.91 -6.95 1.87
N PRO A 293 -10.68 -7.82 2.55
CA PRO A 293 -11.85 -7.37 3.32
C PRO A 293 -11.52 -6.32 4.38
N ASP A 294 -10.45 -6.50 5.16
CA ASP A 294 -10.05 -5.55 6.21
C ASP A 294 -9.67 -4.18 5.63
N TYR A 295 -9.16 -4.17 4.40
CA TYR A 295 -8.87 -2.93 3.67
C TYR A 295 -10.13 -2.23 3.18
N ILE A 296 -11.12 -2.98 2.69
CA ILE A 296 -12.44 -2.41 2.31
C ILE A 296 -13.14 -1.84 3.55
N ASP A 297 -13.00 -2.50 4.71
CA ASP A 297 -13.51 -1.99 5.99
C ASP A 297 -12.92 -0.62 6.33
N MET A 298 -11.62 -0.40 6.12
CA MET A 298 -11.01 0.93 6.29
C MET A 298 -11.58 1.98 5.33
N LEU A 299 -11.86 1.63 4.07
CA LEU A 299 -12.46 2.55 3.10
C LEU A 299 -13.90 2.92 3.48
N ILE A 300 -14.66 1.96 4.00
CA ILE A 300 -16.02 2.19 4.52
C ILE A 300 -15.97 3.19 5.68
N GLU A 301 -15.06 3.00 6.64
CA GLU A 301 -14.90 3.90 7.78
C GLU A 301 -14.44 5.30 7.35
N GLY A 302 -13.57 5.40 6.36
CA GLY A 302 -13.19 6.68 5.75
C GLY A 302 -14.37 7.42 5.11
N GLU A 303 -15.19 6.74 4.31
CA GLU A 303 -16.39 7.34 3.69
C GLU A 303 -17.44 7.76 4.72
N LYS A 304 -17.62 6.97 5.80
CA LYS A 304 -18.50 7.34 6.93
C LYS A 304 -17.98 8.56 7.68
N ALA A 305 -16.68 8.64 7.93
CA ALA A 305 -16.06 9.75 8.66
C ALA A 305 -16.10 11.06 7.86
N GLU A 306 -15.91 11.01 6.53
CA GLU A 306 -16.01 12.20 5.69
C GLU A 306 -17.46 12.69 5.50
N ALA A 307 -18.45 11.78 5.57
CA ALA A 307 -19.89 12.05 5.49
C ALA A 307 -20.33 12.98 4.34
N LYS A 308 -19.60 12.98 3.23
CA LYS A 308 -19.91 13.82 2.05
C LYS A 308 -21.22 13.38 1.40
N VAL A 309 -21.98 14.33 0.84
CA VAL A 309 -23.28 14.07 0.19
C VAL A 309 -23.24 12.80 -0.70
N GLY A 310 -24.22 11.91 -0.50
CA GLY A 310 -24.30 10.62 -1.19
C GLY A 310 -23.42 9.50 -0.61
N TYR A 311 -22.78 9.69 0.56
CA TYR A 311 -21.92 8.66 1.18
C TYR A 311 -22.66 7.36 1.47
N GLN A 312 -23.95 7.41 1.80
CA GLN A 312 -24.76 6.21 2.10
C GLN A 312 -24.86 5.23 0.91
N ALA A 313 -24.87 5.75 -0.33
CA ALA A 313 -24.84 4.90 -1.52
C ALA A 313 -23.44 4.31 -1.73
N ARG A 314 -22.39 5.12 -1.56
CA ARG A 314 -20.99 4.65 -1.69
C ARG A 314 -20.63 3.60 -0.63
N VAL A 315 -21.09 3.78 0.61
CA VAL A 315 -20.93 2.79 1.69
C VAL A 315 -21.62 1.48 1.31
N ARG A 316 -22.86 1.51 0.82
CA ARG A 316 -23.56 0.29 0.35
C ARG A 316 -22.79 -0.41 -0.77
N SER A 317 -22.29 0.33 -1.76
CA SER A 317 -21.47 -0.28 -2.83
C SER A 317 -20.18 -0.89 -2.28
N LEU A 318 -19.52 -0.25 -1.30
CA LEU A 318 -18.33 -0.80 -0.65
C LEU A 318 -18.65 -2.06 0.17
N GLU A 319 -19.79 -2.10 0.85
CA GLU A 319 -20.28 -3.27 1.59
C GLU A 319 -20.54 -4.47 0.66
N GLU A 320 -21.16 -4.24 -0.51
CA GLU A 320 -21.36 -5.29 -1.52
C GLU A 320 -20.02 -5.83 -2.07
N MET A 321 -19.06 -4.93 -2.31
CA MET A 321 -17.71 -5.32 -2.75
C MET A 321 -16.94 -6.08 -1.66
N ARG A 322 -17.13 -5.72 -0.39
CA ARG A 322 -16.58 -6.43 0.77
C ARG A 322 -17.07 -7.88 0.84
N GLU A 323 -18.37 -8.09 0.64
CA GLU A 323 -18.96 -9.44 0.61
C GLU A 323 -18.36 -10.28 -0.53
N LYS A 324 -18.24 -9.72 -1.74
CA LYS A 324 -17.58 -10.37 -2.88
C LYS A 324 -16.12 -10.73 -2.56
N ALA A 325 -15.35 -9.79 -1.99
CA ALA A 325 -13.95 -10.01 -1.60
C ALA A 325 -13.81 -11.09 -0.51
N THR A 326 -14.76 -11.16 0.43
CA THR A 326 -14.80 -12.17 1.48
C THR A 326 -15.03 -13.56 0.90
N ILE A 327 -15.96 -13.70 -0.06
CA ILE A 327 -16.22 -14.96 -0.76
C ILE A 327 -14.97 -15.40 -1.53
N ILE A 328 -14.34 -14.50 -2.29
CA ILE A 328 -13.11 -14.79 -3.05
C ILE A 328 -11.98 -15.24 -2.12
N SER A 329 -11.77 -14.57 -0.98
CA SER A 329 -10.76 -14.94 0.01
C SER A 329 -11.00 -16.34 0.60
N ARG A 330 -12.27 -16.71 0.86
CA ARG A 330 -12.65 -18.05 1.34
C ARG A 330 -12.41 -19.12 0.28
N VAL A 331 -12.77 -18.86 -0.97
CA VAL A 331 -12.56 -19.80 -2.10
C VAL A 331 -11.07 -20.02 -2.35
N ALA A 332 -10.26 -18.96 -2.38
CA ALA A 332 -8.82 -19.04 -2.56
C ALA A 332 -8.12 -19.83 -1.43
N LYS A 333 -8.56 -19.66 -0.17
CA LYS A 333 -8.08 -20.46 0.97
C LYS A 333 -8.43 -21.94 0.81
N ARG A 334 -9.66 -22.25 0.37
CA ARG A 334 -10.12 -23.63 0.16
C ARG A 334 -9.37 -24.32 -0.97
N GLN A 335 -9.09 -23.60 -2.06
CA GLN A 335 -8.35 -24.11 -3.22
C GLN A 335 -6.86 -24.35 -2.91
N LYS A 336 -6.25 -23.53 -2.04
CA LYS A 336 -4.90 -23.79 -1.51
C LYS A 336 -4.85 -25.06 -0.64
N LEU A 337 -5.87 -25.30 0.19
CA LEU A 337 -5.96 -26.50 1.02
C LEU A 337 -6.09 -27.77 0.17
N THR A 338 -7.00 -27.78 -0.82
CA THR A 338 -7.19 -28.93 -1.71
C THR A 338 -5.92 -29.24 -2.52
N ASN A 339 -5.23 -28.24 -3.05
CA ASN A 339 -3.99 -28.44 -3.79
C ASN A 339 -2.86 -29.00 -2.91
N THR A 340 -2.85 -28.67 -1.62
CA THR A 340 -1.88 -29.18 -0.65
C THR A 340 -2.19 -30.63 -0.27
N GLU A 341 -3.47 -30.97 -0.09
CA GLU A 341 -3.94 -32.33 0.19
C GLU A 341 -3.69 -33.28 -1.00
N GLU A 342 -3.94 -32.84 -2.23
CA GLU A 342 -3.65 -33.63 -3.43
C GLU A 342 -2.14 -33.91 -3.58
N LYS A 343 -1.29 -32.92 -3.28
CA LYS A 343 0.16 -33.08 -3.34
C LYS A 343 0.68 -34.06 -2.29
N LEU A 344 0.15 -33.97 -1.06
CA LEU A 344 0.45 -34.92 0.03
C LEU A 344 -0.05 -36.33 -0.28
N SER A 345 -1.20 -36.47 -0.97
CA SER A 345 -1.71 -37.77 -1.40
C SER A 345 -0.79 -38.42 -2.45
N ARG A 346 -0.34 -37.65 -3.45
CA ARG A 346 0.58 -38.14 -4.49
C ARG A 346 1.94 -38.55 -3.92
N GLU A 347 2.49 -37.77 -2.99
CA GLU A 347 3.75 -38.11 -2.31
C GLU A 347 3.64 -39.39 -1.46
N LYS A 348 2.50 -39.60 -0.80
CA LYS A 348 2.23 -40.85 -0.07
C LYS A 348 2.12 -42.06 -1.00
N GLU A 349 1.43 -41.92 -2.13
CA GLU A 349 1.34 -42.98 -3.14
C GLU A 349 2.70 -43.32 -3.76
N GLU A 350 3.53 -42.33 -4.08
CA GLU A 350 4.89 -42.56 -4.56
C GLU A 350 5.78 -43.24 -3.52
N THR A 351 5.64 -42.85 -2.25
CA THR A 351 6.37 -43.48 -1.14
C THR A 351 5.94 -44.93 -0.92
N GLN A 352 4.64 -45.23 -1.06
CA GLN A 352 4.11 -46.59 -1.01
C GLN A 352 4.58 -47.43 -2.21
N LYS A 353 4.59 -46.87 -3.43
CA LYS A 353 5.13 -47.54 -4.62
C LYS A 353 6.62 -47.83 -4.49
N LYS A 354 7.41 -46.90 -3.95
CA LYS A 354 8.84 -47.11 -3.65
C LYS A 354 9.07 -48.19 -2.60
N LYS A 355 8.28 -48.20 -1.51
CA LYS A 355 8.33 -49.26 -0.49
C LYS A 355 7.94 -50.64 -1.07
N ALA A 356 6.91 -50.69 -1.91
CA ALA A 356 6.49 -51.93 -2.57
C ALA A 356 7.54 -52.44 -3.57
N PHE A 357 8.21 -51.52 -4.30
CA PHE A 357 9.32 -51.85 -5.19
C PHE A 357 10.53 -52.37 -4.42
N LEU A 358 10.95 -51.71 -3.35
CA LEU A 358 12.04 -52.16 -2.48
C LEU A 358 11.75 -53.53 -1.85
N LYS A 359 10.49 -53.79 -1.46
CA LYS A 359 10.07 -55.10 -0.92
C LYS A 359 10.12 -56.20 -1.99
N LYS A 360 9.76 -55.90 -3.24
CA LYS A 360 9.91 -56.83 -4.38
C LYS A 360 11.37 -57.10 -4.73
N VAL A 361 12.23 -56.09 -4.69
CA VAL A 361 13.67 -56.22 -4.94
C VAL A 361 14.35 -57.04 -3.82
N GLY A 362 14.01 -56.80 -2.56
CA GLY A 362 14.50 -57.61 -1.44
C GLY A 362 14.11 -59.09 -1.57
N HIS A 363 12.88 -59.37 -2.01
CA HIS A 363 12.40 -60.74 -2.23
C HIS A 363 13.04 -61.44 -3.44
N PHE A 364 13.62 -60.68 -4.38
CA PHE A 364 14.33 -61.19 -5.56
C PHE A 364 15.81 -61.52 -5.27
N PHE A 365 16.42 -60.86 -4.28
CA PHE A 365 17.82 -61.05 -3.90
C PHE A 365 18.06 -61.94 -2.66
N GLY A 366 17.00 -62.53 -2.09
CA GLY A 366 17.13 -63.59 -1.08
C GLY A 366 17.79 -63.14 0.23
N TYR A 367 17.11 -62.26 0.97
CA TYR A 367 17.19 -62.18 2.43
C TYR A 367 15.79 -62.32 3.03
#